data_AF-A0A7Y2A0A3-F1
#
_entry.id   AF-A0A7Y2A0A3-F1
#
_cell.length_a   1.000
_cell.length_b   1.000
_cell.length_c   1.000
_cell.angle_alpha   90.00
_cell.angle_beta   90.00
_cell.angle_gamma   90.00
#
_symmetry.space_group_name_H-M   'P 1'
#
loop_
_entity.id
_entity.type
_entity.pdbx_description
1 polymer ?
#
loop_
_entity_poly.entity_id
_entity_poly.type
_entity_poly.pdbx_seq_one_letter_code
_entity_poly.pdbx_strand_id
1 'polypeptide(L)'
;MKKLIGIALLVFAICVNVNAQSKVDRAEMEAKKLTKELGLTEEQIAKKAEIDASTMEQFQEINVMRQKIMEERKAMPQDATPEQREAINEKMKALRETQIAAKKLADERFQEILTEEQAAKYKELRTVKKAPVAPRPSKK
;
A
#
# COMPACT_ATOMS: atom_id res chain seq x y z
N MET A 1 -4.80 29.62 -29.50
CA MET A 1 -4.28 29.00 -28.25
C MET A 1 -5.14 27.85 -27.69
N LYS A 2 -6.15 27.31 -28.40
CA LYS A 2 -7.00 26.21 -27.87
C LYS A 2 -6.48 24.78 -28.18
N LYS A 3 -5.58 24.62 -29.16
CA LYS A 3 -5.07 23.30 -29.62
C LYS A 3 -3.94 22.73 -28.74
N LEU A 4 -3.21 23.57 -28.01
CA LEU A 4 -2.11 23.15 -27.12
C LEU A 4 -2.60 22.54 -25.80
N ILE A 5 -3.76 22.98 -25.30
CA ILE A 5 -4.34 22.49 -24.04
C ILE A 5 -4.81 21.03 -24.17
N GLY A 6 -5.37 20.66 -25.33
CA GLY A 6 -5.82 19.29 -25.60
C GLY A 6 -4.68 18.26 -25.66
N ILE A 7 -3.52 18.66 -26.21
CA ILE A 7 -2.34 17.78 -26.30
C ILE A 7 -1.71 17.57 -24.92
N ALA A 8 -1.64 18.63 -24.09
CA ALA A 8 -1.12 18.51 -22.72
C ALA A 8 -1.99 17.59 -21.84
N LEU A 9 -3.32 17.67 -21.96
CA LEU A 9 -4.25 16.79 -21.24
C LEU A 9 -4.17 15.33 -21.71
N LEU A 10 -4.00 15.09 -23.01
CA LEU A 10 -3.85 13.75 -23.57
C LEU A 10 -2.55 13.09 -23.10
N VAL A 11 -1.42 13.83 -23.12
CA VAL A 11 -0.13 13.32 -22.63
C VAL A 11 -0.19 13.05 -21.13
N PHE A 12 -0.82 13.93 -20.34
CA PHE A 12 -0.98 13.69 -18.90
C PHE A 12 -1.83 12.44 -18.62
N ALA A 13 -2.95 12.24 -19.34
CA ALA A 13 -3.77 11.04 -19.20
C ALA A 13 -3.01 9.76 -19.57
N ILE A 14 -2.21 9.78 -20.64
CA ILE A 14 -1.36 8.63 -21.04
C ILE A 14 -0.29 8.35 -19.97
N CYS A 15 0.39 9.37 -19.47
CA CYS A 15 1.43 9.21 -18.45
C CYS A 15 0.87 8.66 -17.13
N VAL A 16 -0.31 9.11 -16.70
CA VAL A 16 -0.96 8.59 -15.50
C VAL A 16 -1.40 7.14 -15.69
N ASN A 17 -1.91 6.78 -16.87
CA ASN A 17 -2.35 5.41 -17.19
C ASN A 17 -1.17 4.41 -17.23
N VAL A 18 -0.04 4.79 -17.85
CA VAL A 18 1.19 3.97 -17.87
C VAL A 18 1.78 3.80 -16.45
N ASN A 19 1.69 4.84 -15.61
CA ASN A 19 2.17 4.77 -14.23
C ASN A 19 1.27 3.92 -13.31
N ALA A 20 -0.02 3.78 -13.63
CA ALA A 20 -0.92 2.85 -12.95
C ALA A 20 -0.68 1.40 -13.41
N GLN A 21 -0.58 1.19 -14.72
CA GLN A 21 -0.38 -0.13 -15.32
C GLN A 21 0.96 -0.76 -14.90
N SER A 22 2.05 0.00 -14.92
CA SER A 22 3.37 -0.46 -14.44
C SER A 22 3.43 -0.87 -12.96
N LYS A 23 2.53 -0.33 -12.11
CA LYS A 23 2.43 -0.73 -10.70
C LYS A 23 1.64 -2.03 -10.53
N VAL A 24 0.58 -2.21 -11.31
CA VAL A 24 -0.20 -3.45 -11.35
C VAL A 24 0.67 -4.58 -11.88
N ASP A 25 1.39 -4.36 -12.98
CA ASP A 25 2.30 -5.36 -13.57
C ASP A 25 3.41 -5.78 -12.59
N ARG A 26 3.96 -4.84 -11.82
CA ARG A 26 4.94 -5.15 -10.76
C ARG A 26 4.33 -5.97 -9.62
N ALA A 27 3.14 -5.60 -9.16
CA ALA A 27 2.48 -6.33 -8.08
C ALA A 27 2.14 -7.77 -8.51
N GLU A 28 1.66 -7.94 -9.74
CA GLU A 28 1.43 -9.27 -10.32
C GLU A 28 2.73 -10.07 -10.47
N MET A 29 3.82 -9.45 -10.92
CA MET A 29 5.11 -10.15 -11.02
C MET A 29 5.66 -10.54 -9.65
N GLU A 30 5.52 -9.69 -8.62
CA GLU A 30 5.91 -10.04 -7.26
C GLU A 30 5.04 -11.15 -6.68
N ALA A 31 3.73 -11.14 -6.94
CA ALA A 31 2.83 -12.21 -6.55
C ALA A 31 3.20 -13.53 -7.23
N LYS A 32 3.38 -13.53 -8.56
CA LYS A 32 3.81 -14.71 -9.35
C LYS A 32 5.18 -15.24 -8.92
N LYS A 33 6.09 -14.35 -8.54
CA LYS A 33 7.41 -14.73 -8.02
C LYS A 33 7.27 -15.39 -6.65
N LEU A 34 6.47 -14.81 -5.74
CA LEU A 34 6.24 -15.37 -4.41
C LEU A 34 5.53 -16.73 -4.47
N THR A 35 4.53 -16.89 -5.32
CA THR A 35 3.82 -18.17 -5.50
C THR A 35 4.76 -19.25 -6.02
N LYS A 36 5.64 -18.92 -6.97
CA LYS A 36 6.66 -19.82 -7.51
C LYS A 36 7.75 -20.14 -6.49
N GLU A 37 8.22 -19.16 -5.73
CA GLU A 37 9.25 -19.36 -4.69
C GLU A 37 8.73 -20.20 -3.53
N LEU A 38 7.47 -20.04 -3.13
CA LEU A 38 6.85 -20.83 -2.07
C LEU A 38 6.27 -22.17 -2.55
N GLY A 39 6.17 -22.39 -3.86
CA GLY A 39 5.56 -23.60 -4.43
C GLY A 39 4.10 -23.76 -4.00
N LEU A 40 3.32 -22.67 -4.05
CA LEU A 40 1.93 -22.68 -3.61
C LEU A 40 1.06 -23.50 -4.56
N THR A 41 0.07 -24.21 -4.01
CA THR A 41 -0.98 -24.88 -4.78
C THR A 41 -1.97 -23.87 -5.36
N GLU A 42 -2.75 -24.28 -6.36
CA GLU A 42 -3.80 -23.44 -6.95
C GLU A 42 -4.83 -22.98 -5.90
N GLU A 43 -5.18 -23.86 -4.95
CA GLU A 43 -6.09 -23.53 -3.85
C GLU A 43 -5.49 -22.48 -2.90
N GLN A 44 -4.20 -22.61 -2.55
CA GLN A 44 -3.50 -21.61 -1.73
C GLN A 44 -3.39 -20.26 -2.45
N ILE A 45 -3.19 -20.28 -3.77
CA ILE A 45 -3.15 -19.07 -4.60
C ILE A 45 -4.53 -18.38 -4.61
N ALA A 46 -5.62 -19.15 -4.75
CA ALA A 46 -6.98 -18.61 -4.70
C ALA A 46 -7.28 -17.97 -3.34
N LYS A 47 -7.00 -18.66 -2.24
CA LYS A 47 -7.16 -18.11 -0.87
C LYS A 47 -6.32 -16.86 -0.64
N LYS A 48 -5.08 -16.83 -1.15
CA LYS A 48 -4.25 -15.63 -1.10
C LYS A 48 -4.88 -14.46 -1.87
N ALA A 49 -5.42 -14.71 -3.06
CA ALA A 49 -6.07 -13.68 -3.86
C ALA A 49 -7.31 -13.10 -3.14
N GLU A 50 -8.09 -13.94 -2.44
CA GLU A 50 -9.21 -13.48 -1.61
C GLU A 50 -8.75 -12.62 -0.43
N ILE A 51 -7.68 -13.02 0.26
CA ILE A 51 -7.06 -12.23 1.35
C ILE A 51 -6.58 -10.87 0.81
N ASP A 52 -5.87 -10.87 -0.32
CA ASP A 52 -5.35 -9.65 -0.95
C ASP A 52 -6.50 -8.72 -1.38
N ALA A 53 -7.57 -9.26 -1.97
CA ALA A 53 -8.75 -8.50 -2.40
C ALA A 53 -9.46 -7.84 -1.21
N SER A 54 -9.75 -8.61 -0.15
CA SER A 54 -10.37 -8.08 1.07
C SER A 54 -9.50 -7.01 1.74
N THR A 55 -8.18 -7.21 1.76
CA THR A 55 -7.24 -6.22 2.32
C THR A 55 -7.18 -4.95 1.46
N MET A 56 -7.30 -5.10 0.13
CA MET A 56 -7.32 -3.98 -0.80
C MET A 56 -8.57 -3.11 -0.62
N GLU A 57 -9.74 -3.71 -0.39
CA GLU A 57 -10.98 -2.99 -0.04
C GLU A 57 -10.80 -2.16 1.23
N GLN A 58 -10.27 -2.77 2.31
CA GLN A 58 -9.96 -2.04 3.54
C GLN A 58 -9.00 -0.87 3.32
N PHE A 59 -8.02 -1.02 2.43
CA PHE A 59 -7.09 0.06 2.12
C PHE A 59 -7.73 1.18 1.32
N GLN A 60 -8.69 0.87 0.44
CA GLN A 60 -9.45 1.90 -0.26
C GLN A 60 -10.28 2.73 0.73
N GLU A 61 -10.94 2.09 1.68
CA GLU A 61 -11.68 2.78 2.75
C GLU A 61 -10.76 3.66 3.62
N ILE A 62 -9.61 3.13 4.03
CA ILE A 62 -8.59 3.90 4.77
C ILE A 62 -8.09 5.10 3.96
N ASN A 63 -7.89 4.93 2.65
CA ASN A 63 -7.46 6.03 1.78
C ASN A 63 -8.53 7.11 1.67
N VAL A 64 -9.81 6.74 1.59
CA VAL A 64 -10.93 7.70 1.61
C VAL A 64 -10.95 8.46 2.93
N MET A 65 -10.84 7.76 4.07
CA MET A 65 -10.78 8.42 5.39
C MET A 65 -9.57 9.34 5.52
N ARG A 66 -8.41 8.93 5.00
CA ARG A 66 -7.19 9.74 4.99
C ARG A 66 -7.37 11.01 4.17
N GLN A 67 -8.03 10.93 3.01
CA GLN A 67 -8.33 12.11 2.19
C GLN A 67 -9.23 13.09 2.95
N LYS A 68 -10.31 12.59 3.59
CA LYS A 68 -11.20 13.41 4.42
C LYS A 68 -10.44 14.14 5.54
N ILE A 69 -9.56 13.45 6.27
CA ILE A 69 -8.77 14.10 7.33
C ILE A 69 -7.78 15.13 6.75
N MET A 70 -7.22 14.87 5.57
CA MET A 70 -6.34 15.84 4.90
C MET A 70 -7.11 17.07 4.42
N GLU A 71 -8.37 16.92 4.03
CA GLU A 71 -9.27 18.04 3.74
C GLU A 71 -9.63 18.81 5.00
N GLU A 72 -9.99 18.14 6.10
CA GLU A 72 -10.20 18.76 7.42
C GLU A 72 -8.97 19.57 7.84
N ARG A 73 -7.76 19.01 7.65
CA ARG A 73 -6.51 19.69 7.95
C ARG A 73 -6.28 20.94 7.10
N LYS A 74 -6.66 20.91 5.82
CA LYS A 74 -6.55 22.06 4.91
C LYS A 74 -7.58 23.15 5.21
N ALA A 75 -8.78 22.75 5.63
CA ALA A 75 -9.86 23.65 6.02
C ALA A 75 -9.65 24.27 7.41
N MET A 76 -8.67 23.79 8.16
CA MET A 76 -8.35 24.30 9.49
C MET A 76 -7.91 25.77 9.43
N PRO A 77 -8.51 26.66 10.23
CA PRO A 77 -8.18 28.07 10.19
C PRO A 77 -6.79 28.33 10.80
N GLN A 78 -6.16 29.44 10.44
CA GLN A 78 -4.78 29.70 10.87
C GLN A 78 -4.63 29.87 12.39
N ASP A 79 -5.68 30.37 13.04
CA ASP A 79 -5.82 30.56 14.48
C ASP A 79 -6.31 29.30 15.22
N ALA A 80 -6.40 28.16 14.54
CA ALA A 80 -6.78 26.90 15.17
C ALA A 80 -5.88 26.55 16.37
N THR A 81 -6.53 26.11 17.45
CA THR A 81 -5.86 25.82 18.72
C THR A 81 -4.92 24.62 18.59
N PRO A 82 -3.91 24.50 19.48
CA PRO A 82 -3.05 23.32 19.53
C PRO A 82 -3.86 22.01 19.66
N GLU A 83 -4.93 22.01 20.47
CA GLU A 83 -5.82 20.86 20.67
C GLU A 83 -6.52 20.44 19.38
N GLN A 84 -6.99 21.40 18.57
CA GLN A 84 -7.61 21.12 17.27
C GLN A 84 -6.61 20.52 16.28
N ARG A 85 -5.36 21.01 16.29
CA ARG A 85 -4.27 20.45 15.47
C ARG A 85 -3.89 19.04 15.92
N GLU A 86 -3.84 18.81 17.22
CA GLU A 86 -3.53 17.52 17.83
C GLU A 86 -4.62 16.48 17.53
N ALA A 87 -5.90 16.85 17.61
CA ALA A 87 -7.01 15.96 17.25
C ALA A 87 -6.89 15.43 15.82
N ILE A 88 -6.50 16.26 14.85
CA ILE A 88 -6.27 15.81 13.46
C ILE A 88 -5.06 14.87 13.36
N ASN A 89 -3.99 15.15 14.11
CA ASN A 89 -2.81 14.29 14.12
C ASN A 89 -3.13 12.91 14.73
N GLU A 90 -3.92 12.87 15.81
CA GLU A 90 -4.37 11.61 16.41
C GLU A 90 -5.28 10.82 15.46
N LYS A 91 -6.21 11.47 14.74
CA LYS A 91 -6.98 10.81 13.68
C LYS A 91 -6.08 10.19 12.60
N MET A 92 -5.06 10.92 12.14
CA MET A 92 -4.08 10.42 11.16
C MET A 92 -3.26 9.24 11.68
N LYS A 93 -2.88 9.28 12.96
CA LYS A 93 -2.14 8.21 13.64
C LYS A 93 -3.01 6.97 13.79
N ALA A 94 -4.25 7.11 14.24
CA ALA A 94 -5.20 6.01 14.33
C ALA A 94 -5.40 5.32 12.97
N LEU A 95 -5.59 6.08 11.88
CA LEU A 95 -5.67 5.48 10.54
C LEU A 95 -4.42 4.70 10.14
N ARG A 96 -3.24 5.20 10.50
CA ARG A 96 -1.97 4.51 10.23
C ARG A 96 -1.88 3.21 11.01
N GLU A 97 -2.32 3.20 12.26
CA GLU A 97 -2.39 1.99 13.09
C GLU A 97 -3.38 0.98 12.51
N THR A 98 -4.57 1.42 12.08
CA THR A 98 -5.53 0.56 11.36
C THR A 98 -4.92 -0.04 10.10
N GLN A 99 -4.19 0.74 9.31
CA GLN A 99 -3.52 0.24 8.11
C GLN A 99 -2.45 -0.82 8.43
N ILE A 100 -1.68 -0.62 9.51
CA ILE A 100 -0.68 -1.59 9.96
C ILE A 100 -1.37 -2.88 10.45
N ALA A 101 -2.46 -2.76 11.21
CA ALA A 101 -3.22 -3.89 11.69
C ALA A 101 -3.82 -4.72 10.54
N ALA A 102 -4.41 -4.07 9.54
CA ALA A 102 -4.93 -4.73 8.35
C ALA A 102 -3.83 -5.50 7.58
N LYS A 103 -2.65 -4.90 7.41
CA LYS A 103 -1.48 -5.60 6.82
C LYS A 103 -1.07 -6.83 7.62
N LYS A 104 -0.96 -6.67 8.94
CA LYS A 104 -0.55 -7.75 9.84
C LYS A 104 -1.56 -8.90 9.79
N LEU A 105 -2.85 -8.58 9.84
CA LEU A 105 -3.91 -9.58 9.74
C LEU A 105 -3.87 -10.32 8.40
N ALA A 106 -3.66 -9.61 7.29
CA ALA A 106 -3.52 -10.24 5.98
C ALA A 106 -2.32 -11.20 5.93
N ASP A 107 -1.19 -10.82 6.54
CA ASP A 107 -0.02 -11.71 6.64
C ASP A 107 -0.28 -12.94 7.49
N GLU A 108 -0.99 -12.79 8.62
CA GLU A 108 -1.34 -13.88 9.53
C GLU A 108 -2.28 -14.88 8.84
N ARG A 109 -3.34 -14.38 8.20
CA ARG A 109 -4.26 -15.21 7.40
C ARG A 109 -3.56 -15.91 6.24
N PHE A 110 -2.56 -15.25 5.63
CA PHE A 110 -1.76 -15.89 4.59
C PHE A 110 -0.84 -16.97 5.18
N GLN A 111 -0.26 -16.77 6.36
CA GLN A 111 0.57 -17.81 7.01
C GLN A 111 -0.26 -19.04 7.41
N GLU A 112 -1.52 -18.86 7.82
CA GLU A 112 -2.41 -19.97 8.18
C GLU A 112 -2.70 -20.93 7.01
N ILE A 113 -2.61 -20.45 5.77
CA ILE A 113 -2.83 -21.30 4.59
C ILE A 113 -1.55 -21.98 4.09
N LEU A 114 -0.38 -21.67 4.66
CA LEU A 114 0.91 -22.26 4.29
C LEU A 114 1.20 -23.53 5.09
N THR A 115 1.95 -24.46 4.52
CA THR A 115 2.59 -25.53 5.30
C THR A 115 3.71 -24.98 6.17
N GLU A 116 4.17 -25.72 7.17
CA GLU A 116 5.27 -25.30 8.04
C GLU A 116 6.55 -24.96 7.26
N GLU A 117 6.90 -25.77 6.26
CA GLU A 117 8.04 -25.53 5.37
C GLU A 117 7.87 -24.25 4.53
N GLN A 118 6.67 -24.03 3.98
CA GLN A 118 6.36 -22.83 3.21
C GLN A 118 6.36 -21.58 4.10
N ALA A 119 5.85 -21.67 5.33
CA ALA A 119 5.84 -20.58 6.30
C ALA A 119 7.25 -20.19 6.73
N ALA A 120 8.13 -21.16 6.97
CA ALA A 120 9.55 -20.92 7.25
C ALA A 120 10.22 -20.17 6.09
N LYS A 121 10.03 -20.66 4.86
CA LYS A 121 10.55 -20.00 3.64
C LYS A 121 9.97 -18.60 3.45
N TYR A 122 8.67 -18.41 3.71
CA TYR A 122 8.02 -17.11 3.64
C TYR A 122 8.64 -16.12 4.63
N LYS A 123 8.93 -16.57 5.86
CA LYS A 123 9.58 -15.76 6.89
C LYS A 123 11.00 -15.32 6.47
N GLU A 124 11.79 -16.21 5.87
CA GLU A 124 13.11 -15.89 5.33
C GLU A 124 13.05 -14.87 4.19
N LEU A 125 12.15 -15.04 3.23
CA LEU A 125 11.95 -14.06 2.14
C LEU A 125 11.59 -12.67 2.68
N ARG A 126 10.88 -12.63 3.81
CA ARG A 126 10.46 -11.39 4.47
C ARG A 126 11.57 -10.69 5.24
N THR A 127 12.50 -11.43 5.85
CA THR A 127 13.66 -10.85 6.55
C THR A 127 14.70 -10.33 5.58
N VAL A 128 14.91 -11.00 4.43
CA VAL A 128 15.85 -10.56 3.39
C VAL A 128 15.42 -9.23 2.76
N LYS A 129 14.12 -9.01 2.51
CA LYS A 129 13.60 -7.71 2.03
C LYS A 129 13.74 -6.55 3.06
N LYS A 130 13.99 -6.86 4.34
CA LYS A 130 14.16 -5.87 5.43
C LYS A 130 15.62 -5.46 5.68
N ALA A 131 16.57 -5.94 4.88
CA ALA A 131 17.97 -5.52 4.99
C ALA A 131 18.07 -3.98 4.99
N PRO A 132 18.90 -3.38 5.87
CA PRO A 132 18.91 -1.94 6.07
C PRO A 132 19.27 -1.23 4.77
N VAL A 133 18.39 -0.32 4.34
CA VAL A 133 18.72 0.66 3.31
C VAL A 133 19.93 1.43 3.83
N ALA A 134 21.09 1.24 3.17
CA ALA A 134 22.30 1.97 3.51
C ALA A 134 21.98 3.47 3.65
N PRO A 135 22.51 4.15 4.67
CA PRO A 135 22.25 5.57 4.88
C PRO A 135 22.58 6.31 3.58
N ARG A 136 21.62 7.11 3.08
CA ARG A 136 21.85 7.95 1.90
C ARG A 136 23.10 8.79 2.17
N PRO A 137 24.10 8.82 1.26
CA PRO A 137 25.24 9.69 1.45
C PRO A 137 24.75 11.12 1.58
N SER A 138 25.07 11.78 2.69
CA SER A 138 24.73 13.18 2.88
C SER A 138 25.45 13.96 1.77
N LYS A 139 24.69 14.69 0.94
CA LYS A 139 25.30 15.68 0.05
C LYS A 139 25.97 16.73 0.95
N LYS A 140 27.30 16.71 0.99
CA LYS A 140 28.11 17.83 1.46
C LYS A 140 28.07 18.95 0.42
#